data_AF-A0A7C4A9T2-F1
#
_entry.id   AF-A0A7C4A9T2-F1
#
_cell.length_a   1.000
_cell.length_b   1.000
_cell.length_c   1.000
_cell.angle_alpha   90.00
_cell.angle_beta   90.00
_cell.angle_gamma   90.00
#
_symmetry.space_group_name_H-M   'P 1'
#
loop_
_entity.id
_entity.type
_entity.pdbx_description
1 polymer ?
#
loop_
_entity_poly.entity_id
_entity_poly.type
_entity_poly.pdbx_seq_one_letter_code
_entity_poly.pdbx_strand_id
1 'polypeptide(L)'
;MQRTMTYTLGLIALLAALAATAAESQVTITEFMAVNNRILQDQDREYSDWIELYNTGPDAVDLQGWSLTDSTNALAQWVFPSTNLPPNAYLVVFASGKDQRI
;
A
#
# COMPACT_ATOMS: atom_id res chain seq x y z
N MET A 1 54.57 6.37 -0.76
CA MET A 1 53.60 5.59 0.06
C MET A 1 52.21 6.22 -0.06
N GLN A 2 51.52 6.07 -1.19
CA GLN A 2 50.12 6.51 -1.41
C GLN A 2 49.54 5.80 -2.64
N ARG A 3 49.00 4.57 -2.50
CA ARG A 3 48.27 3.88 -3.60
C ARG A 3 47.12 2.99 -3.09
N THR A 4 46.47 3.35 -1.98
CA THR A 4 45.39 2.53 -1.37
C THR A 4 44.01 3.18 -1.36
N MET A 5 43.86 4.47 -1.71
CA MET A 5 42.58 5.20 -1.58
C MET A 5 41.65 5.15 -2.81
N THR A 6 42.05 4.56 -3.93
CA THR A 6 41.21 4.49 -5.14
C THR A 6 40.31 3.26 -5.22
N TYR A 7 40.63 2.18 -4.49
CA TYR A 7 39.84 0.93 -4.52
C TYR A 7 38.67 0.92 -3.55
N THR A 8 38.77 1.61 -2.40
CA THR A 8 37.71 1.70 -1.39
C THR A 8 36.50 2.51 -1.86
N LEU A 9 36.72 3.57 -2.65
CA LEU A 9 35.63 4.37 -3.24
C LEU A 9 34.83 3.58 -4.29
N GLY A 10 35.50 2.76 -5.11
CA GLY A 10 34.83 1.90 -6.09
C GLY A 10 34.02 0.77 -5.45
N LEU A 11 34.52 0.19 -4.34
CA LEU A 11 33.82 -0.87 -3.61
C LEU A 11 32.56 -0.36 -2.89
N ILE A 12 32.60 0.86 -2.33
CA ILE A 12 31.45 1.50 -1.67
C ILE A 12 30.37 1.86 -2.70
N ALA A 13 30.75 2.39 -3.86
CA ALA A 13 29.79 2.68 -4.94
C ALA A 13 29.11 1.41 -5.48
N LEU A 14 29.86 0.30 -5.58
CA LEU A 14 29.32 -1.00 -6.01
C LEU A 14 28.38 -1.63 -4.96
N LEU A 15 28.66 -1.46 -3.65
CA LEU A 15 27.77 -1.87 -2.56
C LEU A 15 26.48 -1.04 -2.51
N ALA A 16 26.56 0.27 -2.75
CA ALA A 16 25.38 1.14 -2.79
C ALA A 16 24.47 0.86 -4.02
N ALA A 17 25.07 0.56 -5.17
CA ALA A 17 24.33 0.22 -6.39
C ALA A 17 23.61 -1.14 -6.31
N LEU A 18 24.11 -2.09 -5.51
CA LEU A 18 23.45 -3.37 -5.25
C LEU A 18 22.23 -3.25 -4.31
N ALA A 19 22.14 -2.16 -3.55
CA ALA A 19 21.07 -1.90 -2.58
C ALA A 19 19.89 -1.08 -3.16
N ALA A 20 20.02 -0.56 -4.39
CA ALA A 20 18.95 0.17 -5.06
C ALA A 20 18.01 -0.80 -5.77
N THR A 21 17.24 -1.57 -4.99
CA THR A 21 16.04 -2.23 -5.53
C THR A 21 15.07 -1.15 -6.00
N ALA A 22 14.49 -1.30 -7.19
CA ALA A 22 13.39 -0.45 -7.63
C ALA A 22 12.31 -0.45 -6.54
N ALA A 23 11.83 0.72 -6.12
CA ALA A 23 10.73 0.83 -5.18
C ALA A 23 9.44 0.39 -5.90
N GLU A 24 9.11 -0.90 -5.81
CA GLU A 24 7.78 -1.37 -6.17
C GLU A 24 6.74 -0.81 -5.18
N SER A 25 5.49 -0.65 -5.63
CA SER A 25 4.40 -0.24 -4.74
C SER A 25 4.29 -1.24 -3.59
N GLN A 26 4.64 -0.80 -2.38
CA GLN A 26 4.62 -1.67 -1.20
C GLN A 26 3.19 -2.03 -0.80
N VAL A 27 2.21 -1.20 -1.16
CA VAL A 27 0.80 -1.46 -0.92
C VAL A 27 0.18 -2.03 -2.19
N THR A 28 -0.43 -3.21 -2.07
CA THR A 28 -1.10 -3.91 -3.17
C THR A 28 -2.56 -4.17 -2.82
N ILE A 29 -3.42 -4.23 -3.84
CA ILE A 29 -4.76 -4.82 -3.70
C ILE A 29 -4.58 -6.33 -3.78
N THR A 30 -4.90 -7.06 -2.71
CA THR A 30 -4.78 -8.52 -2.65
C THR A 30 -6.08 -9.23 -2.97
N GLU A 31 -7.22 -8.62 -2.62
CA GLU A 31 -8.55 -9.15 -2.90
C GLU A 31 -9.56 -8.01 -3.11
N PHE A 32 -10.60 -8.30 -3.89
CA PHE A 32 -11.81 -7.49 -3.92
C PHE A 32 -13.03 -8.40 -4.04
N MET A 33 -14.10 -8.06 -3.34
CA MET A 33 -15.36 -8.80 -3.36
C MET A 33 -16.50 -7.87 -3.76
N ALA A 34 -16.84 -7.89 -5.06
CA ALA A 34 -17.90 -7.06 -5.65
C ALA A 34 -19.33 -7.65 -5.51
N VAL A 35 -19.44 -8.85 -4.91
CA VAL A 35 -20.73 -9.48 -4.58
C VAL A 35 -20.57 -10.21 -3.26
N ASN A 36 -20.73 -9.45 -2.18
CA ASN A 36 -20.70 -9.99 -0.83
C ASN A 36 -22.14 -10.17 -0.34
N ASN A 37 -22.63 -11.41 -0.23
CA ASN A 37 -24.02 -11.66 0.22
C ASN A 37 -24.10 -12.31 1.61
N ARG A 38 -22.95 -12.71 2.18
CA ARG A 38 -22.93 -13.53 3.40
C ARG A 38 -21.58 -13.64 4.13
N ILE A 39 -20.50 -13.05 3.60
CA ILE A 39 -19.14 -13.35 4.09
C ILE A 39 -18.72 -12.38 5.19
N LEU A 40 -18.63 -11.09 4.87
CA LEU A 40 -18.16 -10.06 5.79
C LEU A 40 -19.20 -8.95 5.91
N GLN A 41 -19.58 -8.57 7.12
CA GLN A 41 -20.49 -7.44 7.32
C GLN A 41 -19.70 -6.18 7.64
N ASP A 42 -20.20 -5.03 7.16
CA ASP A 42 -19.76 -3.72 7.63
C ASP A 42 -20.26 -3.45 9.06
N GLN A 43 -19.95 -2.26 9.59
CA GLN A 43 -20.33 -1.87 10.95
C GLN A 43 -21.85 -1.72 11.15
N ASP A 44 -22.60 -1.55 10.05
CA ASP A 44 -24.06 -1.44 10.02
C ASP A 44 -24.75 -2.78 9.76
N ARG A 45 -23.98 -3.89 9.70
CA ARG A 45 -24.43 -5.26 9.39
C ARG A 45 -24.86 -5.46 7.94
N GLU A 46 -24.42 -4.61 7.03
CA GLU A 46 -24.64 -4.76 5.59
C GLU A 46 -23.50 -5.57 4.97
N TYR A 47 -23.82 -6.40 3.98
CA TYR A 47 -22.80 -7.11 3.21
C TYR A 47 -22.36 -6.25 2.02
N SER A 48 -21.66 -5.16 2.31
CA SER A 48 -21.13 -4.29 1.26
C SER A 48 -19.97 -4.94 0.52
N ASP A 49 -19.71 -4.47 -0.69
CA ASP A 49 -18.49 -4.76 -1.41
C ASP A 49 -17.28 -4.28 -0.62
N TRP A 50 -16.14 -4.92 -0.81
CA TRP A 50 -14.92 -4.54 -0.11
C TRP A 50 -13.66 -4.81 -0.93
N ILE A 51 -12.62 -4.04 -0.60
CA ILE A 51 -11.27 -4.15 -1.17
C ILE A 51 -10.30 -4.39 -0.02
N GLU A 52 -9.44 -5.38 -0.16
CA GLU A 52 -8.33 -5.63 0.77
C GLU A 52 -7.03 -5.06 0.21
N LEU A 53 -6.38 -4.25 1.04
CA LEU A 53 -5.03 -3.76 0.83
C LEU A 53 -4.04 -4.52 1.70
N TYR A 54 -2.87 -4.81 1.17
CA TYR A 54 -1.76 -5.41 1.90
C TYR A 54 -0.48 -4.59 1.73
N ASN A 55 0.17 -4.27 2.84
CA ASN A 55 1.50 -3.69 2.82
C ASN A 55 2.57 -4.79 2.82
N THR A 56 3.11 -5.08 1.65
CA THR A 56 4.23 -6.01 1.40
C THR A 56 5.59 -5.49 1.89
N GLY A 57 5.66 -4.21 2.24
CA GLY A 57 6.90 -3.52 2.59
C GLY A 57 7.36 -3.78 4.03
N PRO A 58 8.65 -3.48 4.32
CA PRO A 58 9.23 -3.62 5.66
C PRO A 58 8.86 -2.46 6.61
N ASP A 59 8.32 -1.36 6.08
CA ASP A 59 8.00 -0.14 6.83
C ASP A 59 6.49 0.17 6.78
N ALA A 60 6.02 1.02 7.70
CA ALA A 60 4.64 1.50 7.67
C ALA A 60 4.43 2.52 6.54
N VAL A 61 3.24 2.49 5.92
CA VAL A 61 2.86 3.41 4.83
C VAL A 61 1.70 4.28 5.30
N ASP A 62 1.86 5.61 5.27
CA ASP A 62 0.74 6.53 5.45
C ASP A 62 -0.01 6.68 4.12
N LEU A 63 -1.27 6.25 4.13
CA LEU A 63 -2.17 6.30 2.99
C LEU A 63 -2.85 7.67 2.84
N GLN A 64 -2.56 8.66 3.68
CA GLN A 64 -3.18 9.98 3.60
C GLN A 64 -3.14 10.53 2.16
N GLY A 65 -4.31 10.86 1.61
CA GLY A 65 -4.43 11.43 0.26
C GLY A 65 -4.37 10.41 -0.88
N TRP A 66 -4.14 9.12 -0.60
CA TRP A 66 -4.38 8.05 -1.56
C TRP A 66 -5.88 7.95 -1.85
N SER A 67 -6.24 7.34 -2.98
CA SER A 67 -7.64 7.22 -3.36
C SER A 67 -7.99 5.87 -3.97
N LEU A 68 -9.25 5.47 -3.79
CA LEU A 68 -9.87 4.36 -4.49
C LEU A 68 -10.86 4.93 -5.50
N THR A 69 -10.85 4.36 -6.70
CA THR A 69 -11.72 4.77 -7.81
C THR A 69 -11.95 3.60 -8.77
N ASP A 70 -13.16 3.52 -9.30
CA ASP A 70 -13.50 2.65 -10.44
C ASP A 70 -13.51 3.40 -11.79
N SER A 71 -13.23 4.70 -11.75
CA SER A 71 -13.38 5.60 -12.88
C SER A 71 -12.04 6.16 -13.33
N THR A 72 -11.73 6.00 -14.61
CA THR A 72 -10.56 6.61 -15.25
C THR A 72 -10.66 8.13 -15.38
N ASN A 73 -11.87 8.69 -15.22
CA ASN A 73 -12.15 10.12 -15.36
C ASN A 73 -12.30 10.85 -14.02
N ALA A 74 -12.41 10.11 -12.91
CA ALA A 74 -12.60 10.66 -11.57
C ALA A 74 -11.71 9.91 -10.57
N LEU A 75 -10.43 10.27 -10.52
CA LEU A 75 -9.45 9.47 -9.78
C LEU A 75 -9.61 9.54 -8.25
N ALA A 76 -10.27 10.57 -7.71
CA ALA A 76 -10.41 10.81 -6.27
C ALA A 76 -11.85 10.59 -5.76
N GLN A 77 -12.49 9.47 -6.12
CA GLN A 77 -13.86 9.15 -5.69
C GLN A 77 -13.96 8.96 -4.17
N TRP A 78 -13.00 8.25 -3.58
CA TRP A 78 -12.86 8.16 -2.13
C TRP A 78 -11.39 8.32 -1.76
N VAL A 79 -11.11 9.21 -0.81
CA VAL A 79 -9.75 9.60 -0.41
C VAL A 79 -9.51 9.16 1.02
N PHE A 80 -8.40 8.47 1.25
CA PHE A 80 -8.00 8.06 2.59
C PHE A 80 -7.75 9.27 3.49
N PRO A 81 -8.34 9.32 4.70
CA PRO A 81 -7.85 10.20 5.76
C PRO A 81 -6.49 9.71 6.26
N SER A 82 -5.89 10.38 7.25
CA SER A 82 -4.66 9.90 7.88
C SER A 82 -4.84 8.46 8.35
N THR A 83 -4.12 7.54 7.69
CA THR A 83 -4.30 6.09 7.83
C THR A 83 -2.94 5.45 7.66
N ASN A 84 -2.35 5.03 8.78
CA ASN A 84 -1.06 4.36 8.77
C ASN A 84 -1.26 2.84 8.63
N LEU A 85 -0.80 2.27 7.52
CA LEU A 85 -0.83 0.83 7.26
C LEU A 85 0.51 0.20 7.67
N PRO A 86 0.57 -0.57 8.79
CA PRO A 86 1.81 -1.17 9.27
C PRO A 86 2.45 -2.15 8.26
N PRO A 87 3.73 -2.49 8.41
CA PRO A 87 4.36 -3.50 7.56
C PRO A 87 3.70 -4.87 7.75
N ASN A 88 3.50 -5.60 6.65
CA ASN A 88 2.85 -6.90 6.61
C ASN A 88 1.42 -6.91 7.20
N ALA A 89 0.75 -5.76 7.23
CA ALA A 89 -0.63 -5.65 7.67
C ALA A 89 -1.60 -5.54 6.48
N TYR A 90 -2.82 -5.97 6.76
CA TYR A 90 -3.96 -5.88 5.86
C TYR A 90 -4.89 -4.76 6.32
N LEU A 91 -5.62 -4.17 5.38
CA LEU A 91 -6.68 -3.21 5.63
C LEU A 91 -7.85 -3.50 4.69
N VAL A 92 -9.05 -3.65 5.25
CA VAL A 92 -10.27 -3.80 4.45
C VAL A 92 -10.98 -2.46 4.37
N VAL A 93 -11.30 -2.03 3.15
CA VAL A 93 -12.14 -0.85 2.89
C VAL A 93 -13.46 -1.32 2.31
N PHE A 94 -14.58 -0.94 2.93
CA PHE A 94 -15.91 -1.23 2.40
C PHE A 94 -16.28 -0.20 1.34
N ALA A 95 -16.62 -0.66 0.14
CA ALA A 95 -17.16 0.17 -0.95
C ALA A 95 -18.66 0.41 -0.76
N SER A 96 -19.06 0.78 0.47
CA SER A 96 -20.47 0.98 0.87
C SER A 96 -21.00 2.38 0.53
N GLY A 97 -20.14 3.27 0.04
CA GLY A 97 -20.42 4.71 -0.05
C GLY A 97 -20.32 5.43 1.31
N LYS A 98 -19.86 4.74 2.36
CA LYS A 98 -19.61 5.27 3.71
C LYS A 98 -18.10 5.29 3.98
N ASP A 99 -17.64 6.15 4.89
CA ASP A 99 -16.23 6.15 5.32
C ASP A 99 -15.97 5.04 6.35
N GLN A 100 -15.99 3.78 5.89
CA GLN A 100 -15.84 2.59 6.74
C GLN A 100 -14.70 1.69 6.26
N ARG A 101 -13.82 1.35 7.21
CA ARG A 101 -12.65 0.49 7.02
C ARG A 101 -12.31 -0.23 8.33
N ILE A 102 -11.78 -1.45 8.25
CA ILE A 102 -11.44 -2.31 9.40
C ILE A 102 -10.09 -2.99 9.24
#